data_AF-A0A974YU86-F1
#
_entry.id   AF-A0A974YU86-F1
#
_cell.length_a   1.000
_cell.length_b   1.000
_cell.length_c   1.000
_cell.angle_alpha   90.00
_cell.angle_beta   90.00
_cell.angle_gamma   90.00
#
_symmetry.space_group_name_H-M   'P 1'
#
loop_
_entity.id
_entity.type
_entity.pdbx_description
1 polymer ?
#
loop_
_entity_poly.entity_id
_entity_poly.type
_entity_poly.pdbx_seq_one_letter_code
_entity_poly.pdbx_strand_id
1 'polypeptide(L)'
;MKIFNIQPKTWQELQIKCAKIIEDIGFETEVEKNINTVRGVVNIDVFAIDKENYSNQTILIECKNWKTKVPKSVVHSFRSVVSDFGANSGYIVSKVGFQSGSFEAVKNTNVYLMEFDEFQEHFKLRYLNHITSKLQKIGYPLRKYSDWFKGTWHSEVKKLTYEEQKTHQQLSAKYDTISIASIIINYKNVMTGELELEYLDDVIKMQSKKFPKDVKINSYSEYFDWLINFCETGVQEFDTLFGKKLRK
;
A
#
# COMPACT_ATOMS: atom_id res chain seq x y z
N MET A 1 9.56 9.52 -6.80
CA MET A 1 8.50 8.84 -7.57
C MET A 1 7.14 9.16 -6.94
N LYS A 2 6.02 8.79 -7.59
CA LYS A 2 4.66 8.85 -6.99
C LYS A 2 4.23 7.45 -6.55
N ILE A 3 3.20 7.36 -5.69
CA ILE A 3 2.60 6.06 -5.32
C ILE A 3 2.09 5.36 -6.59
N PHE A 4 1.32 6.08 -7.41
CA PHE A 4 0.91 5.70 -8.74
C PHE A 4 1.40 6.73 -9.77
N ASN A 5 1.99 6.26 -10.87
CA ASN A 5 2.49 7.17 -11.92
C ASN A 5 1.41 7.54 -12.95
N ILE A 6 0.32 6.76 -13.03
CA ILE A 6 -0.74 6.96 -14.03
C ILE A 6 -1.93 7.65 -13.36
N GLN A 7 -2.39 8.77 -13.94
CA GLN A 7 -3.64 9.43 -13.52
C GLN A 7 -4.87 8.56 -13.81
N PRO A 8 -5.86 8.51 -12.91
CA PRO A 8 -7.12 7.81 -13.18
C PRO A 8 -7.88 8.46 -14.34
N LYS A 9 -8.38 7.63 -15.26
CA LYS A 9 -9.14 8.08 -16.43
C LYS A 9 -10.62 8.19 -16.14
N THR A 10 -11.14 7.36 -15.23
CA THR A 10 -12.55 7.30 -14.83
C THR A 10 -12.70 7.56 -13.32
N TRP A 11 -13.94 7.79 -12.87
CA TRP A 11 -14.21 7.93 -11.43
C TRP A 11 -14.01 6.60 -10.69
N GLN A 12 -14.31 5.46 -11.32
CA GLN A 12 -14.03 4.14 -10.77
C GLN A 12 -12.54 3.89 -10.61
N GLU A 13 -11.71 4.27 -11.58
CA GLU A 13 -10.25 4.17 -11.44
C GLU A 13 -9.74 5.06 -10.30
N LEU A 14 -10.34 6.24 -10.12
CA LEU A 14 -9.99 7.16 -9.04
C LEU A 14 -10.32 6.55 -7.67
N GLN A 15 -11.53 6.01 -7.50
CA GLN A 15 -11.95 5.42 -6.22
C GLN A 15 -11.13 4.18 -5.86
N ILE A 16 -10.82 3.31 -6.83
CA ILE A 16 -9.98 2.12 -6.61
C ILE A 16 -8.58 2.53 -6.15
N LYS A 17 -7.98 3.56 -6.78
CA LYS A 17 -6.66 4.03 -6.37
C LYS A 17 -6.66 4.71 -5.00
N CYS A 18 -7.69 5.51 -4.69
CA CYS A 18 -7.85 6.07 -3.35
C CYS A 18 -8.01 4.98 -2.30
N ALA A 19 -8.85 3.97 -2.55
CA ALA A 19 -9.03 2.82 -1.66
C ALA A 19 -7.71 2.07 -1.45
N LYS A 20 -6.96 1.76 -2.52
CA LYS A 20 -5.68 1.05 -2.42
C LYS A 20 -4.65 1.82 -1.58
N ILE A 21 -4.54 3.15 -1.72
CA ILE A 21 -3.62 3.95 -0.87
C ILE A 21 -3.98 3.81 0.60
N ILE A 22 -5.28 3.88 0.91
CA ILE A 22 -5.78 3.82 2.28
C ILE A 22 -5.64 2.40 2.86
N GLU A 23 -5.84 1.37 2.03
CA GLU A 23 -5.57 -0.02 2.39
C GLU A 23 -4.08 -0.26 2.68
N ASP A 24 -3.19 0.27 1.82
CA ASP A 24 -1.74 0.13 1.96
C ASP A 24 -1.13 0.91 3.13
N ILE A 25 -1.91 1.77 3.81
CA ILE A 25 -1.54 2.40 5.08
C ILE A 25 -2.14 1.69 6.31
N GLY A 26 -2.85 0.57 6.10
CA GLY A 26 -3.34 -0.32 7.16
C GLY A 26 -4.82 -0.21 7.50
N PHE A 27 -5.64 0.46 6.69
CA PHE A 27 -7.10 0.47 6.91
C PHE A 27 -7.75 -0.69 6.17
N GLU A 28 -8.90 -1.14 6.68
CA GLU A 28 -9.82 -1.93 5.87
C GLU A 28 -10.67 -0.98 5.02
N THR A 29 -10.80 -1.26 3.72
CA THR A 29 -11.52 -0.40 2.79
C THR A 29 -12.65 -1.13 2.07
N GLU A 30 -13.73 -0.41 1.81
CA GLU A 30 -14.88 -0.86 1.03
C GLU A 30 -15.27 0.25 0.06
N VAL A 31 -15.43 -0.09 -1.23
CA VAL A 31 -15.86 0.85 -2.27
C VAL A 31 -17.38 0.81 -2.44
N GLU A 32 -17.98 1.95 -2.80
CA GLU A 32 -19.43 2.09 -3.06
C GLU A 32 -20.31 1.60 -1.90
N LYS A 33 -19.89 1.89 -0.67
CA LYS A 33 -20.55 1.40 0.54
C LYS A 33 -21.77 2.23 0.89
N ASN A 34 -22.89 1.57 1.16
CA ASN A 34 -24.05 2.22 1.77
C ASN A 34 -23.82 2.39 3.27
N ILE A 35 -23.83 3.63 3.75
CA ILE A 35 -23.71 3.99 5.16
C ILE A 35 -25.01 4.58 5.69
N ASN A 36 -25.34 4.24 6.93
CA ASN A 36 -26.48 4.82 7.63
C ASN A 36 -26.05 6.14 8.30
N THR A 37 -26.73 7.23 7.97
CA THR A 37 -26.56 8.53 8.62
C THR A 37 -27.85 8.91 9.37
N VAL A 38 -27.80 9.97 10.18
CA VAL A 38 -29.01 10.48 10.85
C VAL A 38 -30.09 11.00 9.88
N ARG A 39 -29.77 11.17 8.59
CA ARG A 39 -30.68 11.66 7.54
C ARG A 39 -31.08 10.61 6.51
N GLY A 40 -30.68 9.35 6.74
CA GLY A 40 -30.95 8.23 5.84
C GLY A 40 -29.67 7.58 5.30
N VAL A 41 -29.86 6.69 4.33
CA VAL A 41 -28.78 5.91 3.72
C VAL A 41 -28.11 6.74 2.63
N VAL A 42 -26.78 6.80 2.66
CA VAL A 42 -25.95 7.47 1.65
C VAL A 42 -24.93 6.46 1.12
N ASN A 43 -24.69 6.47 -0.19
CA ASN A 43 -23.61 5.70 -0.80
C ASN A 43 -22.31 6.52 -0.78
N ILE A 44 -21.21 5.92 -0.34
CA ILE A 44 -19.89 6.57 -0.31
C ILE A 44 -18.92 5.84 -1.24
N ASP A 45 -18.15 6.60 -2.04
CA ASP A 45 -17.25 6.02 -3.03
C ASP A 45 -16.16 5.16 -2.38
N VAL A 46 -15.57 5.62 -1.27
CA VAL A 46 -14.69 4.79 -0.42
C VAL A 46 -15.00 5.02 1.06
N PHE A 47 -15.28 3.92 1.75
CA PHE A 47 -15.30 3.84 3.20
C PHE A 47 -14.02 3.16 3.68
N ALA A 48 -13.39 3.70 4.72
CA ALA A 48 -12.23 3.07 5.32
C ALA A 48 -12.30 3.12 6.86
N ILE A 49 -11.91 2.02 7.50
CA ILE A 49 -11.88 1.91 8.96
C ILE A 49 -10.59 1.26 9.43
N ASP A 50 -9.98 1.87 10.44
CA ASP A 50 -8.83 1.32 11.15
C ASP A 50 -9.33 0.42 12.28
N LYS A 51 -9.37 -0.90 12.05
CA LYS A 51 -9.81 -1.88 13.06
C LYS A 51 -8.70 -2.31 14.01
N GLU A 52 -7.43 -2.02 13.68
CA GLU A 52 -6.29 -2.41 14.51
C GLU A 52 -6.10 -1.43 15.68
N ASN A 53 -6.53 -0.17 15.52
CA ASN A 53 -6.43 0.85 16.56
C ASN A 53 -7.74 1.01 17.37
N TYR A 54 -7.59 1.18 18.69
CA TYR A 54 -8.70 1.36 19.64
C TYR A 54 -9.63 2.54 19.34
N SER A 55 -9.19 3.50 18.51
CA SER A 55 -9.96 4.69 18.15
C SER A 55 -10.92 4.48 16.98
N ASN A 56 -10.94 3.31 16.33
CA ASN A 56 -11.80 2.98 15.19
C ASN A 56 -11.87 4.11 14.15
N GLN A 57 -10.70 4.62 13.76
CA GLN A 57 -10.63 5.79 12.88
C GLN A 57 -11.36 5.49 11.57
N THR A 58 -12.35 6.31 11.25
CA THR A 58 -13.12 6.18 10.02
C THR A 58 -12.79 7.32 9.06
N ILE A 59 -12.52 6.96 7.81
CA ILE A 59 -12.30 7.89 6.70
C ILE A 59 -13.39 7.66 5.66
N LEU A 60 -14.01 8.75 5.20
CA LEU A 60 -14.89 8.74 4.05
C LEU A 60 -14.22 9.47 2.88
N ILE A 61 -14.32 8.94 1.68
CA ILE A 61 -13.76 9.57 0.47
C ILE A 61 -14.83 9.64 -0.61
N GLU A 62 -14.94 10.81 -1.22
CA GLU A 62 -15.74 11.07 -2.41
C GLU A 62 -14.83 11.37 -3.60
N CYS A 63 -15.03 10.70 -4.73
CA CYS A 63 -14.20 10.77 -5.92
C CYS A 63 -14.92 11.49 -7.07
N LYS A 64 -14.41 12.66 -7.46
CA LYS A 64 -14.98 13.50 -8.52
C LYS A 64 -14.02 13.66 -9.70
N ASN A 65 -14.06 12.69 -10.62
CA ASN A 65 -13.26 12.70 -11.84
C ASN A 65 -13.90 13.53 -12.98
N TRP A 66 -14.31 14.76 -12.68
CA TRP A 66 -14.98 15.65 -13.63
C TRP A 66 -13.98 16.47 -14.45
N LYS A 67 -14.39 16.92 -15.63
CA LYS A 67 -13.61 17.87 -16.45
C LYS A 67 -13.78 19.32 -15.99
N THR A 68 -14.68 19.57 -15.04
CA THR A 68 -14.99 20.87 -14.46
C THR A 68 -14.75 20.86 -12.96
N LYS A 69 -14.48 22.03 -12.39
CA LYS A 69 -14.23 22.20 -10.96
C LYS A 69 -15.44 21.75 -10.13
N VAL A 70 -15.17 21.04 -9.03
CA VAL A 70 -16.21 20.56 -8.11
C VAL A 70 -16.94 21.76 -7.47
N PRO A 71 -18.28 21.85 -7.60
CA PRO A 71 -19.06 22.94 -7.04
C PRO A 71 -19.10 22.97 -5.52
N LYS A 72 -19.28 24.17 -4.97
CA LYS A 72 -19.43 24.39 -3.51
C LYS A 72 -20.58 23.58 -2.90
N SER A 73 -21.67 23.36 -3.64
CA SER A 73 -22.81 22.56 -3.17
C SER A 73 -22.44 21.10 -2.88
N VAL A 74 -21.60 20.48 -3.74
CA VAL A 74 -21.10 19.11 -3.53
C VAL A 74 -20.30 19.04 -2.23
N VAL A 75 -19.44 20.03 -2.00
CA VAL A 75 -18.61 20.12 -0.79
C VAL A 75 -19.47 20.27 0.48
N HIS A 76 -20.50 21.12 0.45
CA HIS A 76 -21.42 21.26 1.57
C HIS A 76 -22.21 19.98 1.87
N SER A 77 -22.70 19.30 0.83
CA SER A 77 -23.40 18.03 0.98
C SER A 77 -22.49 16.97 1.61
N PHE A 78 -21.28 16.79 1.08
CA PHE A 78 -20.34 15.80 1.60
C PHE A 78 -19.90 16.09 3.04
N ARG A 79 -19.65 17.36 3.38
CA ARG A 79 -19.38 17.76 4.76
C ARG A 79 -20.50 17.36 5.72
N SER A 80 -21.76 17.50 5.28
CA SER A 80 -22.90 17.07 6.10
C SER A 80 -22.88 15.56 6.30
N VAL A 81 -22.60 14.78 5.26
CA VAL A 81 -22.46 13.31 5.35
C VAL A 81 -21.37 12.91 6.35
N VAL A 82 -20.18 13.52 6.28
CA VAL A 82 -19.07 13.26 7.20
C VAL A 82 -19.47 13.51 8.66
N SER A 83 -20.15 14.63 8.91
CA SER A 83 -20.64 15.00 10.25
C SER A 83 -21.79 14.11 10.73
N ASP A 84 -22.75 13.80 9.85
CA ASP A 84 -23.95 13.00 10.16
C ASP A 84 -23.61 11.52 10.38
N PHE A 85 -22.52 11.03 9.79
CA PHE A 85 -21.97 9.70 10.07
C PHE A 85 -21.05 9.69 11.31
N GLY A 86 -20.37 10.80 11.59
CA GLY A 86 -19.36 10.89 12.65
C GLY A 86 -17.98 10.37 12.25
N ALA A 87 -17.62 10.50 10.97
CA ALA A 87 -16.29 10.08 10.49
C ALA A 87 -15.18 11.01 11.00
N ASN A 88 -13.99 10.46 11.24
CA ASN A 88 -12.84 11.22 11.73
C ASN A 88 -12.27 12.18 10.68
N SER A 89 -12.28 11.77 9.41
CA SER A 89 -11.85 12.60 8.28
C SER A 89 -12.69 12.31 7.04
N GLY A 90 -12.93 13.36 6.25
CA GLY A 90 -13.53 13.26 4.93
C GLY A 90 -12.58 13.78 3.86
N TYR A 91 -12.48 13.13 2.72
CA TYR A 91 -11.70 13.61 1.58
C TYR A 91 -12.59 13.71 0.34
N ILE A 92 -12.55 14.83 -0.34
CA ILE A 92 -13.03 14.91 -1.73
C ILE A 92 -11.80 14.94 -2.61
N VAL A 93 -11.67 13.93 -3.48
CA VAL A 93 -10.57 13.81 -4.42
C VAL A 93 -11.07 14.13 -5.81
N SER A 94 -10.48 15.14 -6.46
CA SER A 94 -10.93 15.64 -7.75
C SER A 94 -9.86 15.52 -8.84
N LYS A 95 -10.31 15.59 -10.11
CA LYS A 95 -9.38 15.63 -11.26
C LYS A 95 -8.84 17.03 -11.57
N VAL A 96 -9.69 18.05 -11.44
CA VAL A 96 -9.40 19.43 -11.91
C VAL A 96 -9.60 20.48 -10.83
N GLY A 97 -9.70 20.05 -9.57
CA GLY A 97 -9.84 20.92 -8.42
C GLY A 97 -11.28 21.39 -8.14
N PHE A 98 -11.37 22.50 -7.39
CA PHE A 98 -12.59 22.97 -6.75
C PHE A 98 -12.87 24.44 -7.09
N GLN A 99 -14.14 24.85 -7.01
CA GLN A 99 -14.50 26.27 -7.06
C GLN A 99 -13.87 27.03 -5.88
N SER A 100 -13.51 28.31 -6.05
CA SER A 100 -12.81 29.09 -5.02
C SER A 100 -13.56 29.15 -3.69
N GLY A 101 -14.90 29.27 -3.73
CA GLY A 101 -15.74 29.28 -2.53
C GLY A 101 -15.83 27.94 -1.79
N SER A 102 -15.30 26.85 -2.34
CA SER A 102 -15.30 25.53 -1.71
C SER A 102 -14.31 25.42 -0.55
N PHE A 103 -13.15 26.09 -0.62
CA PHE A 103 -12.13 26.02 0.43
C PHE A 103 -12.59 26.67 1.75
N GLU A 104 -13.31 27.81 1.66
CA GLU A 104 -13.93 28.43 2.84
C GLU A 104 -15.00 27.52 3.48
N ALA A 105 -15.64 26.63 2.72
CA ALA A 105 -16.68 25.74 3.24
C ALA A 105 -16.13 24.64 4.17
N VAL A 106 -14.84 24.31 4.05
CA VAL A 106 -14.18 23.23 4.80
C VAL A 106 -13.14 23.72 5.82
N LYS A 107 -12.84 25.03 5.84
CA LYS A 107 -11.77 25.65 6.63
C LYS A 107 -11.74 25.24 8.11
N ASN A 108 -12.91 25.10 8.74
CA ASN A 108 -13.05 24.73 10.15
C ASN A 108 -13.71 23.35 10.32
N THR A 109 -13.34 22.41 9.46
CA THR A 109 -13.91 21.05 9.44
C THR A 109 -12.80 20.01 9.28
N ASN A 110 -13.15 18.75 9.44
CA ASN A 110 -12.30 17.59 9.14
C ASN A 110 -12.45 17.09 7.69
N VAL A 111 -12.91 17.94 6.79
CA VAL A 111 -13.03 17.65 5.36
C VAL A 111 -11.90 18.30 4.59
N TYR A 112 -11.25 17.52 3.74
CA TYR A 112 -10.11 17.96 2.94
C TYR A 112 -10.45 17.88 1.44
N LEU A 113 -10.03 18.90 0.70
CA LEU A 113 -10.22 19.01 -0.74
C LEU A 113 -8.87 18.83 -1.41
N MET A 114 -8.72 17.80 -2.25
CA MET A 114 -7.46 17.46 -2.87
C MET A 114 -7.65 17.07 -4.34
N GLU A 115 -6.67 17.38 -5.18
CA GLU A 115 -6.46 16.66 -6.43
C GLU A 115 -5.79 15.31 -6.15
N PHE A 116 -5.85 14.37 -7.10
CA PHE A 116 -5.30 13.02 -6.89
C PHE A 116 -3.80 13.02 -6.58
N ASP A 117 -3.02 13.95 -7.15
CA ASP A 117 -1.60 14.08 -6.84
C ASP A 117 -1.34 14.58 -5.42
N GLU A 118 -2.16 15.53 -4.95
CA GLU A 118 -2.08 16.04 -3.57
C GLU A 118 -2.48 14.94 -2.57
N PHE A 119 -3.49 14.13 -2.91
CA PHE A 119 -3.90 12.98 -2.10
C PHE A 119 -2.78 11.95 -1.96
N GLN A 120 -2.09 11.63 -3.06
CA GLN A 120 -0.94 10.73 -3.03
C GLN A 120 0.19 11.28 -2.15
N GLU A 121 0.52 12.56 -2.29
CA GLU A 121 1.58 13.18 -1.49
C GLU A 121 1.21 13.25 -0.01
N HIS A 122 -0.05 13.56 0.31
CA HIS A 122 -0.56 13.60 1.68
C HIS A 122 -0.36 12.27 2.42
N PHE A 123 -0.58 11.14 1.74
CA PHE A 123 -0.44 9.81 2.35
C PHE A 123 0.92 9.15 2.11
N LYS A 124 1.80 9.74 1.31
CA LYS A 124 3.07 9.13 0.86
C LYS A 124 3.94 8.63 2.00
N LEU A 125 4.18 9.45 3.02
CA LEU A 125 5.06 9.07 4.13
C LEU A 125 4.46 7.89 4.93
N ARG A 126 3.15 7.93 5.20
CA ARG A 126 2.45 6.85 5.92
C ARG A 126 2.44 5.57 5.09
N TYR A 127 2.20 5.68 3.78
CA TYR A 127 2.26 4.59 2.81
C TYR A 127 3.63 3.92 2.82
N LEU A 128 4.70 4.69 2.65
CA LEU A 128 6.06 4.15 2.62
C LEU A 128 6.45 3.48 3.94
N ASN A 129 6.05 4.04 5.09
CA ASN A 129 6.33 3.45 6.39
C ASN A 129 5.60 2.12 6.59
N HIS A 130 4.31 2.08 6.24
CA HIS A 130 3.51 0.87 6.37
C HIS A 130 3.97 -0.21 5.40
N ILE A 131 4.11 0.11 4.10
CA ILE A 131 4.45 -0.86 3.06
C ILE A 131 5.84 -1.46 3.25
N THR A 132 6.84 -0.68 3.68
CA THR A 132 8.19 -1.21 3.96
C THR A 132 8.20 -2.11 5.18
N SER A 133 7.37 -1.80 6.20
CA SER A 133 7.17 -2.66 7.37
C SER A 133 6.46 -3.96 7.02
N LYS A 134 5.42 -3.90 6.17
CA LYS A 134 4.72 -5.07 5.61
C LYS A 134 5.68 -5.95 4.81
N LEU A 135 6.43 -5.35 3.88
CA LEU A 135 7.42 -6.05 3.06
C LEU A 135 8.49 -6.73 3.91
N GLN A 136 8.97 -6.10 4.98
CA GLN A 136 9.92 -6.71 5.91
C GLN A 136 9.35 -7.97 6.58
N LYS A 137 8.09 -7.93 7.03
CA LYS A 137 7.42 -9.09 7.65
C LYS A 137 7.28 -10.26 6.66
N ILE A 138 6.90 -9.97 5.41
CA ILE A 138 6.69 -10.97 4.35
C ILE A 138 8.02 -11.53 3.84
N GLY A 139 9.01 -10.68 3.62
CA GLY A 139 10.32 -11.06 3.08
C GLY A 139 11.23 -11.74 4.09
N TYR A 140 11.02 -11.54 5.40
CA TYR A 140 11.86 -12.13 6.44
C TYR A 140 11.88 -13.67 6.38
N PRO A 141 10.74 -14.38 6.33
CA PRO A 141 10.72 -15.83 6.13
C PRO A 141 11.41 -16.28 4.85
N LEU A 142 11.22 -15.57 3.72
CA LEU A 142 11.83 -15.95 2.46
C LEU A 142 13.36 -15.98 2.56
N ARG A 143 13.96 -14.92 3.12
CA ARG A 143 15.41 -14.83 3.33
C ARG A 143 15.94 -15.94 4.22
N LYS A 144 15.14 -16.41 5.19
CA LYS A 144 15.49 -17.54 6.06
C LYS A 144 15.42 -18.88 5.34
N TYR A 145 14.52 -19.03 4.38
CA TYR A 145 14.45 -20.22 3.54
C TYR A 145 15.55 -20.25 2.47
N SER A 146 15.86 -19.10 1.86
CA SER A 146 16.81 -19.00 0.76
C SER A 146 18.27 -19.09 1.19
N ASP A 147 18.59 -18.82 2.47
CA ASP A 147 19.95 -18.89 3.01
C ASP A 147 20.53 -20.31 2.94
N TRP A 148 21.41 -20.53 1.96
CA TRP A 148 22.07 -21.80 1.66
C TRP A 148 23.32 -22.07 2.50
N PHE A 149 24.01 -21.05 3.04
CA PHE A 149 25.39 -21.20 3.51
C PHE A 149 25.52 -21.81 4.92
N LYS A 150 24.46 -21.74 5.73
CA LYS A 150 24.23 -22.42 7.03
C LYS A 150 22.88 -21.93 7.57
N GLY A 151 21.87 -21.97 6.71
CA GLY A 151 20.58 -21.37 6.97
C GLY A 151 19.92 -21.92 8.24
N THR A 152 18.96 -21.15 8.75
CA THR A 152 18.19 -21.49 9.97
C THR A 152 17.55 -22.89 9.90
N TRP A 153 17.32 -23.41 8.70
CA TRP A 153 16.64 -24.68 8.45
C TRP A 153 17.54 -25.79 7.87
N HIS A 154 18.86 -25.68 8.00
CA HIS A 154 19.80 -26.68 7.46
C HIS A 154 19.51 -28.12 7.90
N SER A 155 19.07 -28.32 9.15
CA SER A 155 18.68 -29.63 9.67
C SER A 155 17.41 -30.18 9.02
N GLU A 156 16.46 -29.31 8.64
CA GLU A 156 15.24 -29.71 7.94
C GLU A 156 15.52 -30.04 6.48
N VAL A 157 16.40 -29.28 5.81
CA VAL A 157 16.83 -29.57 4.44
C VAL A 157 17.48 -30.95 4.33
N LYS A 158 18.29 -31.36 5.32
CA LYS A 158 18.89 -32.70 5.37
C LYS A 158 17.89 -33.85 5.48
N LYS A 159 16.66 -33.59 5.92
CA LYS A 159 15.59 -34.62 6.01
C LYS A 159 14.87 -34.84 4.69
N LEU A 160 15.03 -33.93 3.73
CA LEU A 160 14.45 -34.03 2.40
C LEU A 160 15.16 -35.09 1.56
N THR A 161 14.47 -35.62 0.54
CA THR A 161 15.05 -36.48 -0.49
C THR A 161 16.10 -35.73 -1.32
N TYR A 162 16.92 -36.45 -2.07
CA TYR A 162 17.95 -35.84 -2.92
C TYR A 162 17.35 -34.86 -3.95
N GLU A 163 16.25 -35.22 -4.60
CA GLU A 163 15.58 -34.36 -5.58
C GLU A 163 15.01 -33.10 -4.92
N GLU A 164 14.38 -33.23 -3.75
CA GLU A 164 13.88 -32.08 -2.99
C GLU A 164 15.00 -31.16 -2.50
N GLN A 165 16.16 -31.69 -2.11
CA GLN A 165 17.35 -30.88 -1.78
C GLN A 165 17.87 -30.11 -3.00
N LYS A 166 17.83 -30.73 -4.19
CA LYS A 166 18.17 -30.05 -5.45
C LYS A 166 17.15 -28.97 -5.79
N THR A 167 15.85 -29.21 -5.58
CA THR A 167 14.81 -28.18 -5.70
C THR A 167 15.05 -27.05 -4.70
N HIS A 168 15.39 -27.34 -3.43
CA HIS A 168 15.75 -26.32 -2.44
C HIS A 168 16.88 -25.41 -2.93
N GLN A 169 17.96 -25.98 -3.46
CA GLN A 169 19.08 -25.21 -4.05
C GLN A 169 18.63 -24.28 -5.17
N GLN A 170 17.78 -24.77 -6.08
CA GLN A 170 17.27 -23.97 -7.20
C GLN A 170 16.39 -22.82 -6.72
N LEU A 171 15.51 -23.07 -5.73
CA LEU A 171 14.69 -22.03 -5.11
C LEU A 171 15.55 -21.01 -4.37
N SER A 172 16.54 -21.46 -3.59
CA SER A 172 17.50 -20.57 -2.93
C SER A 172 18.19 -19.65 -3.94
N ALA A 173 18.73 -20.19 -5.02
CA ALA A 173 19.37 -19.38 -6.06
C ALA A 173 18.40 -18.39 -6.74
N LYS A 174 17.15 -18.78 -6.96
CA LYS A 174 16.09 -17.93 -7.55
C LYS A 174 15.75 -16.74 -6.65
N TYR A 175 15.64 -16.96 -5.34
CA TYR A 175 15.08 -15.97 -4.41
C TYR A 175 16.11 -15.15 -3.65
N ASP A 176 17.30 -15.68 -3.38
CA ASP A 176 18.27 -15.12 -2.43
C ASP A 176 18.61 -13.65 -2.74
N THR A 177 19.08 -13.37 -3.96
CA THR A 177 19.58 -12.03 -4.33
C THR A 177 18.49 -10.94 -4.31
N ILE A 178 17.29 -11.24 -4.80
CA ILE A 178 16.20 -10.27 -4.91
C ILE A 178 15.52 -10.08 -3.55
N SER A 179 15.43 -11.14 -2.73
CA SER A 179 14.82 -11.07 -1.40
C SER A 179 15.53 -10.07 -0.48
N ILE A 180 16.81 -9.74 -0.70
CA ILE A 180 17.53 -8.69 0.04
C ILE A 180 16.85 -7.32 -0.11
N ALA A 181 16.18 -7.03 -1.24
CA ALA A 181 15.44 -5.79 -1.44
C ALA A 181 14.27 -5.65 -0.44
N SER A 182 13.76 -6.75 0.12
CA SER A 182 12.70 -6.71 1.13
C SER A 182 13.17 -6.35 2.55
N ILE A 183 14.45 -6.03 2.75
CA ILE A 183 14.97 -5.61 4.06
C ILE A 183 14.63 -4.13 4.31
N ILE A 184 13.98 -3.84 5.44
CA ILE A 184 13.54 -2.48 5.79
C ILE A 184 14.68 -1.46 5.88
N ILE A 185 15.88 -1.91 6.28
CA ILE A 185 17.07 -1.06 6.43
C ILE A 185 17.54 -0.45 5.10
N ASN A 186 17.14 -1.03 3.97
CA ASN A 186 17.45 -0.43 2.66
C ASN A 186 16.76 0.92 2.46
N TYR A 187 15.67 1.18 3.19
CA TYR A 187 14.80 2.34 2.98
C TYR A 187 14.86 3.35 4.14
N LYS A 188 15.57 2.99 5.21
CA LYS A 188 15.59 3.74 6.46
C LYS A 188 17.00 4.07 6.86
N ASN A 189 17.18 5.25 7.44
CA ASN A 189 18.42 5.64 8.05
C ASN A 189 18.73 4.69 9.22
N VAL A 190 19.93 4.13 9.24
CA VAL A 190 20.33 3.12 10.23
C VAL A 190 20.33 3.68 11.65
N MET A 191 20.63 4.98 11.81
CA MET A 191 20.75 5.62 13.12
C MET A 191 19.41 6.11 13.65
N THR A 192 18.57 6.71 12.81
CA THR A 192 17.30 7.30 13.24
C THR A 192 16.11 6.36 13.11
N GLY A 193 16.18 5.35 12.23
CA GLY A 193 15.05 4.47 11.91
C GLY A 193 13.95 5.14 11.08
N GLU A 194 14.18 6.38 10.62
CA GLU A 194 13.28 7.13 9.76
C GLU A 194 13.54 6.81 8.27
N LEU A 195 12.53 7.05 7.43
CA LEU A 195 12.67 6.85 5.98
C LEU A 195 13.57 7.91 5.34
N GLU A 196 14.51 7.47 4.51
CA GLU A 196 15.38 8.36 3.74
C GLU A 196 14.74 8.71 2.39
N LEU A 197 13.72 9.58 2.43
CA LEU A 197 12.93 9.95 1.25
C LEU A 197 13.78 10.50 0.10
N GLU A 198 14.87 11.22 0.42
CA GLU A 198 15.78 11.82 -0.55
C GLU A 198 16.47 10.77 -1.42
N TYR A 199 16.86 9.63 -0.84
CA TYR A 199 17.60 8.57 -1.53
C TYR A 199 16.72 7.39 -1.98
N LEU A 200 15.46 7.37 -1.55
CA LEU A 200 14.56 6.24 -1.76
C LEU A 200 14.41 5.85 -3.24
N ASP A 201 14.26 6.83 -4.13
CA ASP A 201 14.13 6.57 -5.56
C ASP A 201 15.39 5.91 -6.13
N ASP A 202 16.57 6.29 -5.66
CA ASP A 202 17.83 5.74 -6.15
C ASP A 202 18.10 4.35 -5.59
N VAL A 203 17.71 4.09 -4.34
CA VAL A 203 17.68 2.74 -3.77
C VAL A 203 16.78 1.84 -4.61
N ILE A 204 15.55 2.28 -4.93
CA ILE A 204 14.60 1.51 -5.74
C ILE A 204 15.17 1.22 -7.12
N LYS A 205 15.74 2.23 -7.82
CA LYS A 205 16.38 2.02 -9.12
C LYS A 205 17.53 1.01 -9.04
N MET A 206 18.37 1.10 -8.00
CA MET A 206 19.50 0.19 -7.80
C MET A 206 19.02 -1.26 -7.58
N GLN A 207 18.03 -1.48 -6.72
CA GLN A 207 17.49 -2.81 -6.44
C GLN A 207 16.78 -3.39 -7.67
N SER A 208 16.04 -2.55 -8.40
CA SER A 208 15.29 -2.96 -9.60
C SER A 208 16.19 -3.49 -10.73
N LYS A 209 17.49 -3.14 -10.76
CA LYS A 209 18.45 -3.73 -11.72
C LYS A 209 18.60 -5.25 -11.59
N LYS A 210 18.25 -5.81 -10.44
CA LYS A 210 18.31 -7.25 -10.15
C LYS A 210 17.03 -7.97 -10.58
N PHE A 211 15.97 -7.24 -10.92
CA PHE A 211 14.70 -7.83 -11.30
C PHE A 211 14.78 -8.39 -12.72
N PRO A 212 13.89 -9.33 -13.10
CA PRO A 212 13.75 -9.76 -14.48
C PRO A 212 13.57 -8.56 -15.44
N LYS A 213 14.19 -8.63 -16.62
CA LYS A 213 14.29 -7.49 -17.57
C LYS A 213 12.94 -6.99 -18.10
N ASP A 214 11.93 -7.83 -18.06
CA ASP A 214 10.55 -7.54 -18.46
C ASP A 214 9.77 -6.73 -17.41
N VAL A 215 10.26 -6.68 -16.16
CA VAL A 215 9.63 -5.93 -15.08
C VAL A 215 9.97 -4.44 -15.21
N LYS A 216 8.95 -3.60 -15.39
CA LYS A 216 9.09 -2.15 -15.46
C LYS A 216 8.53 -1.50 -14.20
N ILE A 217 9.37 -0.75 -13.49
CA ILE A 217 9.01 -0.04 -12.27
C ILE A 217 8.99 1.46 -12.55
N ASN A 218 7.80 2.07 -12.46
CA ASN A 218 7.60 3.50 -12.68
C ASN A 218 6.96 4.21 -11.48
N SER A 219 6.54 3.46 -10.47
CA SER A 219 5.83 3.97 -9.29
C SER A 219 6.17 3.15 -8.03
N TYR A 220 5.89 3.71 -6.85
CA TYR A 220 6.12 2.98 -5.61
C TYR A 220 5.21 1.76 -5.49
N SER A 221 3.93 1.86 -5.89
CA SER A 221 3.01 0.71 -5.88
C SER A 221 3.55 -0.44 -6.73
N GLU A 222 3.93 -0.19 -7.99
CA GLU A 222 4.50 -1.24 -8.84
C GLU A 222 5.74 -1.91 -8.22
N TYR A 223 6.64 -1.13 -7.61
CA TYR A 223 7.84 -1.66 -6.96
C TYR A 223 7.50 -2.56 -5.77
N PHE A 224 6.70 -2.05 -4.83
CA PHE A 224 6.41 -2.75 -3.59
C PHE A 224 5.45 -3.92 -3.80
N ASP A 225 4.42 -3.78 -4.64
CA ASP A 225 3.49 -4.86 -4.99
C ASP A 225 4.25 -6.01 -5.67
N TRP A 226 5.17 -5.71 -6.59
CA TRP A 226 6.00 -6.74 -7.22
C TRP A 226 6.87 -7.48 -6.21
N LEU A 227 7.56 -6.76 -5.31
CA LEU A 227 8.39 -7.38 -4.28
C LEU A 227 7.60 -8.20 -3.28
N ILE A 228 6.42 -7.73 -2.87
CA ILE A 228 5.51 -8.46 -1.99
C ILE A 228 5.10 -9.78 -2.66
N ASN A 229 4.60 -9.73 -3.90
CA ASN A 229 4.19 -10.92 -4.64
C ASN A 229 5.35 -11.90 -4.85
N PHE A 230 6.55 -11.38 -5.17
CA PHE A 230 7.76 -12.19 -5.30
C PHE A 230 8.10 -12.90 -3.99
N CYS A 231 8.03 -12.20 -2.87
CA CYS A 231 8.31 -12.77 -1.57
C CYS A 231 7.26 -13.81 -1.14
N GLU A 232 5.98 -13.52 -1.31
CA GLU A 232 4.88 -14.43 -0.99
C GLU A 232 4.95 -15.71 -1.81
N THR A 233 5.18 -15.58 -3.12
CA THR A 233 5.36 -16.73 -4.02
C THR A 233 6.53 -17.60 -3.55
N GLY A 234 7.68 -16.99 -3.23
CA GLY A 234 8.84 -17.74 -2.74
C GLY A 234 8.56 -18.47 -1.43
N VAL A 235 7.88 -17.82 -0.48
CA VAL A 235 7.49 -18.45 0.79
C VAL A 235 6.55 -19.64 0.53
N GLN A 236 5.59 -19.52 -0.38
CA GLN A 236 4.67 -20.61 -0.74
C GLN A 236 5.38 -21.78 -1.42
N GLU A 237 6.32 -21.51 -2.33
CA GLU A 237 7.13 -22.55 -3.00
C GLU A 237 7.97 -23.33 -1.97
N PHE A 238 8.59 -22.65 -1.00
CA PHE A 238 9.31 -23.31 0.09
C PHE A 238 8.39 -24.08 1.04
N ASP A 239 7.24 -23.51 1.43
CA ASP A 239 6.26 -24.21 2.28
C ASP A 239 5.78 -25.50 1.62
N THR A 240 5.57 -25.48 0.30
CA THR A 240 5.18 -26.64 -0.49
C THR A 240 6.29 -27.68 -0.49
N LEU A 241 7.54 -27.27 -0.71
CA LEU A 241 8.70 -28.17 -0.69
C LEU A 241 8.87 -28.88 0.66
N PHE A 242 8.66 -28.19 1.78
CA PHE A 242 8.77 -28.80 3.11
C PHE A 242 7.50 -29.55 3.54
N GLY A 243 6.38 -29.38 2.83
CA GLY A 243 5.06 -29.90 3.21
C GLY A 243 4.49 -29.30 4.50
N LYS A 244 5.12 -28.26 5.04
CA LYS A 244 4.75 -27.57 6.28
C LYS A 244 5.38 -26.17 6.34
N LYS A 245 4.81 -25.30 7.15
CA LYS A 245 5.42 -24.01 7.50
C LYS A 245 6.51 -24.25 8.55
N LEU A 246 7.77 -23.96 8.23
CA LEU A 246 8.87 -24.06 9.20
C LEU A 246 8.90 -22.85 10.15
N ARG A 247 8.40 -21.70 9.69
CA ARG A 247 8.26 -20.49 10.50
C ARG A 247 7.19 -20.66 11.58
N LYS A 248 7.44 -20.09 12.75
CA LYS A 248 6.44 -19.89 13.81
C LYS A 248 5.69 -18.58 13.56
#